data_AF-A0A519N391-F1
#
_entry.id   AF-A0A519N391-F1
#
_cell.length_a   1.000
_cell.length_b   1.000
_cell.length_c   1.000
_cell.angle_alpha   90.00
_cell.angle_beta   90.00
_cell.angle_gamma   90.00
#
_symmetry.space_group_name_H-M   'P 1'
#
loop_
_entity.id
_entity.type
_entity.pdbx_description
1 polymer ?
#
loop_
_entity_poly.entity_id
_entity_poly.type
_entity_poly.pdbx_seq_one_letter_code
_entity_poly.pdbx_strand_id
1 'polypeptide(L)'
;QAQGNYNKALHLLHKDDTAPPFEEWFVQWVRAAFRAKGNAAAIHDLISWSDSIAGIGREAQKQFLTFCIDMFRQALLLNYNAKELVFLEPAVQNFKLENFAPFVNGNNINEIFKELSDALYHIERNGNAKIILTDLSIKLTRLIHKK
;
A
#
# COMPACT_ATOMS: atom_id res chain seq x y z
N GLN A 1 -24.85 -4.80 12.95
CA GLN A 1 -23.47 -5.21 13.31
C GLN A 1 -23.06 -6.35 12.38
N ALA A 2 -22.25 -6.07 11.34
CA ALA A 2 -21.82 -7.08 10.35
C ALA A 2 -20.40 -6.83 9.78
N GLN A 3 -19.72 -5.74 10.17
CA GLN A 3 -18.40 -5.37 9.66
C GLN A 3 -17.25 -6.26 10.20
N GLY A 4 -17.48 -7.04 11.26
CA GLY A 4 -16.47 -7.92 11.84
C GLY A 4 -16.15 -9.17 11.02
N ASN A 5 -17.06 -9.61 10.14
CA ASN A 5 -16.87 -10.85 9.37
C ASN A 5 -16.12 -10.60 8.04
N TYR A 6 -16.29 -9.41 7.44
CA TYR A 6 -15.58 -9.06 6.20
C TYR A 6 -14.06 -8.91 6.42
N ASN A 7 -13.65 -8.19 7.47
CA ASN A 7 -12.24 -8.00 7.79
C ASN A 7 -11.55 -9.33 8.22
N LYS A 8 -12.27 -10.23 8.91
CA LYS A 8 -11.77 -11.58 9.24
C LYS A 8 -11.65 -12.47 8.00
N ALA A 9 -12.63 -12.42 7.09
CA ALA A 9 -12.60 -13.17 5.85
C ALA A 9 -11.42 -12.74 4.96
N LEU A 10 -11.14 -11.43 4.87
CA LEU A 10 -9.97 -10.90 4.18
C LEU A 10 -8.65 -11.32 4.86
N HIS A 11 -8.54 -11.24 6.19
CA HIS A 11 -7.35 -11.72 6.91
C HIS A 11 -7.09 -13.21 6.67
N LEU A 12 -8.14 -14.04 6.58
CA LEU A 12 -8.03 -15.44 6.21
C LEU A 12 -7.62 -15.63 4.74
N LEU A 13 -8.09 -14.77 3.84
CA LEU A 13 -7.75 -14.79 2.41
C LEU A 13 -6.29 -14.38 2.15
N HIS A 14 -5.70 -13.55 3.01
CA HIS A 14 -4.28 -13.18 2.95
C HIS A 14 -3.33 -14.20 3.61
N LYS A 15 -3.86 -15.15 4.39
CA LYS A 15 -3.10 -16.25 5.01
C LYS A 15 -3.00 -17.50 4.14
N ASP A 16 -3.53 -17.46 2.92
CA ASP A 16 -3.33 -18.54 1.96
C ASP A 16 -1.85 -18.53 1.53
N ASP A 17 -1.11 -19.61 1.81
CA ASP A 17 0.31 -19.81 1.42
C ASP A 17 0.54 -19.76 -0.10
N THR A 18 -0.53 -19.63 -0.89
CA THR A 18 -0.51 -19.47 -2.35
C THR A 18 -0.57 -18.01 -2.81
N ALA A 19 -0.86 -17.06 -1.91
CA ALA A 19 -0.93 -15.65 -2.23
C ALA A 19 0.49 -15.07 -2.49
N PRO A 20 0.63 -14.12 -3.44
CA PRO A 20 1.89 -13.43 -3.65
C PRO A 20 2.35 -12.67 -2.38
N PRO A 21 3.65 -12.36 -2.24
CA PRO A 21 4.21 -11.74 -1.03
C PRO A 21 3.85 -10.24 -0.91
N PHE A 22 2.56 -9.94 -0.79
CA PHE A 22 2.01 -8.58 -0.76
C PHE A 22 2.57 -7.74 0.39
N GLU A 23 2.77 -8.34 1.57
CA GLU A 23 3.35 -7.63 2.71
C GLU A 23 4.77 -7.13 2.42
N GLU A 24 5.61 -7.98 1.83
CA GLU A 24 6.99 -7.62 1.48
C GLU A 24 7.02 -6.51 0.43
N TRP A 25 6.18 -6.64 -0.61
CA TRP A 25 6.07 -5.62 -1.66
C TRP A 25 5.59 -4.28 -1.12
N PHE A 26 4.60 -4.28 -0.21
CA PHE A 26 4.12 -3.07 0.44
C PHE A 26 5.23 -2.40 1.27
N VAL A 27 5.94 -3.18 2.09
CA VAL A 27 7.02 -2.65 2.92
C VAL A 27 8.16 -2.08 2.07
N GLN A 28 8.56 -2.77 1.00
CA GLN A 28 9.55 -2.29 0.05
C GLN A 28 9.11 -0.97 -0.59
N TRP A 29 7.86 -0.91 -1.05
CA TRP A 29 7.28 0.27 -1.68
C TRP A 29 7.28 1.50 -0.78
N VAL A 30 6.71 1.36 0.43
CA VAL A 30 6.59 2.47 1.38
C VAL A 30 7.97 2.97 1.83
N ARG A 31 8.92 2.06 2.07
CA ARG A 31 10.31 2.45 2.40
C ARG A 31 10.98 3.21 1.26
N ALA A 32 10.85 2.73 0.02
CA ALA A 32 11.39 3.42 -1.15
C ALA A 32 10.75 4.80 -1.32
N ALA A 33 9.41 4.89 -1.17
CA ALA A 33 8.68 6.14 -1.30
C ALA A 33 9.09 7.18 -0.25
N PHE A 34 9.39 6.72 0.97
CA PHE A 34 9.88 7.57 2.05
C PHE A 34 11.28 8.13 1.75
N ARG A 35 12.20 7.28 1.24
CA ARG A 35 13.57 7.70 0.89
C ARG A 35 13.63 8.66 -0.29
N ALA A 36 12.67 8.56 -1.22
CA ALA A 36 12.68 9.30 -2.48
C ALA A 36 12.54 10.84 -2.35
N LYS A 37 11.96 11.36 -1.26
CA LYS A 37 11.84 12.83 -1.08
C LYS A 37 13.19 13.56 -1.02
N GLY A 38 14.25 12.89 -0.56
CA GLY A 38 15.58 13.49 -0.39
C GLY A 38 16.67 12.92 -1.29
N ASN A 39 16.34 11.90 -2.10
CA ASN A 39 17.33 11.19 -2.92
C ASN A 39 16.76 10.89 -4.31
N ALA A 40 17.20 11.64 -5.32
CA ALA A 40 16.81 11.41 -6.70
C ALA A 40 17.16 9.98 -7.19
N ALA A 41 18.21 9.36 -6.64
CA ALA A 41 18.57 7.98 -6.98
C ALA A 41 17.53 6.97 -6.46
N ALA A 42 16.80 7.26 -5.38
CA ALA A 42 15.73 6.39 -4.87
C ALA A 42 14.47 6.39 -5.76
N ILE A 43 14.39 7.27 -6.77
CA ILE A 43 13.36 7.17 -7.82
C ILE A 43 13.60 5.92 -8.67
N HIS A 44 14.85 5.52 -8.89
CA HIS A 44 15.15 4.27 -9.62
C HIS A 44 14.63 3.04 -8.87
N ASP A 45 14.70 3.03 -7.53
CA ASP A 45 14.09 1.98 -6.69
C ASP A 45 12.58 1.88 -6.94
N LEU A 46 11.89 3.03 -7.03
CA LEU A 46 10.44 3.07 -7.28
C LEU A 46 10.07 2.59 -8.68
N ILE A 47 10.87 2.92 -9.68
CA ILE A 47 10.67 2.45 -11.05
C ILE A 47 10.92 0.93 -11.13
N SER A 48 12.00 0.45 -10.53
CA SER A 48 12.32 -0.99 -10.50
C SER A 48 11.26 -1.80 -9.73
N TRP A 49 10.77 -1.25 -8.62
CA TRP A 49 9.64 -1.82 -7.91
C TRP A 49 8.38 -1.85 -8.78
N SER A 50 8.06 -0.74 -9.46
CA SER A 50 6.89 -0.66 -10.34
C SER A 50 6.97 -1.65 -11.51
N ASP A 51 8.16 -1.88 -12.06
CA ASP A 51 8.41 -2.90 -13.09
C ASP A 51 8.15 -4.31 -12.58
N SER A 52 8.62 -4.59 -11.36
CA SER A 52 8.44 -5.90 -10.73
C SER A 52 6.96 -6.21 -10.50
N ILE A 53 6.20 -5.24 -9.97
CA ILE A 53 4.76 -5.38 -9.77
C ILE A 53 4.00 -5.37 -11.10
N ALA A 54 4.42 -4.59 -12.10
CA ALA A 54 3.79 -4.62 -13.43
C ALA A 54 3.96 -5.97 -14.14
N GLY A 55 4.99 -6.73 -13.79
CA GLY A 55 5.24 -8.08 -14.31
C GLY A 55 4.33 -9.15 -13.70
N ILE A 56 3.68 -8.89 -12.55
CA ILE A 56 2.74 -9.84 -11.97
C ILE A 56 1.40 -9.77 -12.73
N GLY A 57 0.66 -10.88 -12.80
CA GLY A 57 -0.61 -10.91 -13.53
C GLY A 57 -1.61 -9.85 -13.02
N ARG A 58 -2.48 -9.35 -13.91
CA ARG A 58 -3.43 -8.27 -13.61
C ARG A 58 -4.27 -8.52 -12.36
N GLU A 59 -4.78 -9.74 -12.17
CA GLU A 59 -5.56 -10.08 -10.99
C GLU A 59 -4.75 -9.92 -9.69
N ALA A 60 -3.47 -10.33 -9.69
CA ALA A 60 -2.57 -10.14 -8.56
C ALA A 60 -2.25 -8.66 -8.32
N GLN A 61 -2.10 -7.84 -9.38
CA GLN A 61 -1.93 -6.39 -9.24
C GLN A 61 -3.13 -5.74 -8.55
N LYS A 62 -4.35 -6.11 -8.94
CA LYS A 62 -5.58 -5.60 -8.33
C LYS A 62 -5.67 -6.00 -6.86
N GLN A 63 -5.45 -7.29 -6.56
CA GLN A 63 -5.42 -7.79 -5.18
C GLN A 63 -4.38 -7.05 -4.34
N PHE A 64 -3.20 -6.79 -4.91
CA PHE A 64 -2.15 -6.03 -4.23
C PHE A 64 -2.57 -4.58 -3.94
N LEU A 65 -3.18 -3.87 -4.90
CA LEU A 65 -3.67 -2.51 -4.68
C LEU A 65 -4.78 -2.46 -3.64
N THR A 66 -5.71 -3.44 -3.64
CA THR A 66 -6.72 -3.58 -2.58
C THR A 66 -6.08 -3.82 -1.22
N PHE A 67 -5.06 -4.68 -1.15
CA PHE A 67 -4.28 -4.91 0.06
C PHE A 67 -3.61 -3.61 0.56
N CYS A 68 -3.01 -2.82 -0.34
CA CYS A 68 -2.44 -1.52 0.01
C CYS A 68 -3.48 -0.56 0.61
N ILE A 69 -4.66 -0.45 0.00
CA ILE A 69 -5.79 0.36 0.49
C ILE A 69 -6.13 -0.01 1.94
N ASP A 70 -6.23 -1.31 2.24
CA ASP A 70 -6.49 -1.79 3.59
C ASP A 70 -5.33 -1.50 4.55
N MET A 71 -4.08 -1.67 4.12
CA MET A 71 -2.90 -1.33 4.93
C MET A 71 -2.86 0.15 5.32
N PHE A 72 -3.17 1.05 4.38
CA PHE A 72 -3.27 2.49 4.67
C PHE A 72 -4.43 2.79 5.63
N ARG A 73 -5.55 2.07 5.53
CA ARG A 73 -6.65 2.18 6.49
C ARG A 73 -6.22 1.78 7.90
N GLN A 74 -5.50 0.67 8.03
CA GLN A 74 -4.99 0.19 9.32
C GLN A 74 -3.96 1.16 9.92
N ALA A 75 -3.06 1.71 9.09
CA ALA A 75 -2.13 2.74 9.50
C ALA A 75 -2.86 4.01 10.00
N LEU A 76 -3.95 4.42 9.35
CA LEU A 76 -4.79 5.52 9.83
C LEU A 76 -5.41 5.20 11.19
N LEU A 77 -6.02 4.01 11.38
CA LEU A 77 -6.61 3.63 12.65
C LEU A 77 -5.58 3.63 13.80
N LEU A 78 -4.36 3.13 13.53
CA LEU A 78 -3.25 3.19 14.47
C LEU A 78 -2.86 4.63 14.83
N ASN A 79 -2.83 5.54 13.85
CA ASN A 79 -2.47 6.95 14.07
C ASN A 79 -3.49 7.67 14.97
N TYR A 80 -4.76 7.25 14.95
CA TYR A 80 -5.82 7.78 15.79
C TYR A 80 -5.95 7.02 17.13
N ASN A 81 -4.91 6.28 17.53
CA ASN A 81 -4.85 5.47 18.75
C ASN A 81 -5.95 4.40 18.87
N ALA A 82 -6.60 4.01 17.78
CA ALA A 82 -7.61 2.95 17.76
C ALA A 82 -6.95 1.55 17.65
N LYS A 83 -5.98 1.26 18.52
CA LYS A 83 -5.17 0.03 18.48
C LYS A 83 -6.00 -1.25 18.58
N GLU A 84 -7.12 -1.21 19.28
CA GLU A 84 -8.05 -2.35 19.43
C GLU A 84 -8.75 -2.75 18.10
N LEU A 85 -8.70 -1.88 17.08
CA LEU A 85 -9.30 -2.13 15.77
C LEU A 85 -8.28 -2.58 14.71
N VAL A 86 -7.02 -2.77 15.12
CA VAL A 86 -5.92 -3.09 14.20
C VAL A 86 -5.70 -4.58 14.21
N PHE A 87 -5.98 -5.20 13.07
CA PHE A 87 -5.96 -6.66 12.91
C PHE A 87 -4.88 -7.13 11.93
N LEU A 88 -4.08 -6.20 11.39
CA LEU A 88 -3.09 -6.49 10.37
C LEU A 88 -1.75 -5.84 10.76
N GLU A 89 -0.82 -6.68 11.18
CA GLU A 89 0.58 -6.32 11.36
C GLU A 89 1.38 -7.14 10.34
N PRO A 90 2.12 -6.49 9.43
CA PRO A 90 2.97 -7.21 8.50
C PRO A 90 4.00 -8.04 9.27
N ALA A 91 4.14 -9.31 8.94
CA ALA A 91 5.14 -10.21 9.51
C ALA A 91 6.54 -9.99 8.90
N VAL A 92 6.77 -8.84 8.26
CA VAL A 92 8.05 -8.49 7.64
C VAL A 92 9.04 -8.04 8.70
N GLN A 93 10.20 -8.69 8.72
CA GLN A 93 11.25 -8.40 9.68
C GLN A 93 11.63 -6.91 9.69
N ASN A 94 11.72 -6.33 10.89
CA ASN A 94 12.07 -4.92 11.11
C ASN A 94 11.09 -3.90 10.50
N PHE A 95 9.86 -4.29 10.17
CA PHE A 95 8.80 -3.36 9.86
C PHE A 95 7.74 -3.38 10.96
N LYS A 96 7.39 -2.21 11.48
CA LYS A 96 6.29 -2.05 12.42
C LYS A 96 5.33 -1.04 11.83
N LEU A 97 4.08 -1.43 11.67
CA LEU A 97 3.04 -0.54 11.15
C LEU A 97 2.87 0.70 12.04
N GLU A 98 3.09 0.56 13.36
CA GLU A 98 3.10 1.66 14.32
C GLU A 98 4.10 2.77 13.98
N ASN A 99 5.26 2.44 13.40
CA ASN A 99 6.26 3.43 13.00
C ASN A 99 5.84 4.16 11.70
N PHE A 100 4.99 3.53 10.90
CA PHE A 100 4.47 4.10 9.66
C PHE A 100 3.19 4.93 9.86
N ALA A 101 2.36 4.54 10.83
CA ALA A 101 1.08 5.17 11.13
C ALA A 101 1.13 6.71 11.25
N PRO A 102 2.12 7.34 11.91
CA PRO A 102 2.21 8.80 12.00
C PRO A 102 2.29 9.54 10.66
N PHE A 103 2.73 8.85 9.59
CA PHE A 103 2.83 9.41 8.24
C PHE A 103 1.51 9.32 7.46
N VAL A 104 0.49 8.67 8.01
CA VAL A 104 -0.84 8.51 7.40
C VAL A 104 -1.87 9.20 8.29
N ASN A 105 -2.32 10.39 7.87
CA ASN A 105 -3.15 11.27 8.68
C ASN A 105 -4.36 11.80 7.88
N GLY A 106 -5.28 12.49 8.55
CA GLY A 106 -6.48 13.05 7.90
C GLY A 106 -6.20 13.98 6.72
N ASN A 107 -5.03 14.63 6.68
CA ASN A 107 -4.67 15.59 5.64
C ASN A 107 -4.18 14.93 4.34
N ASN A 108 -3.66 13.70 4.41
CA ASN A 108 -3.13 12.99 3.24
C ASN A 108 -3.93 11.74 2.86
N ILE A 109 -4.67 11.15 3.79
CA ILE A 109 -5.28 9.84 3.58
C ILE A 109 -6.32 9.84 2.45
N ASN A 110 -7.13 10.89 2.33
CA ASN A 110 -8.13 11.00 1.25
C ASN A 110 -7.45 11.02 -0.13
N GLU A 111 -6.33 11.72 -0.27
CA GLU A 111 -5.55 11.75 -1.51
C GLU A 111 -4.88 10.39 -1.77
N ILE A 112 -4.32 9.74 -0.75
CA ILE A 112 -3.72 8.40 -0.88
C ILE A 112 -4.76 7.38 -1.36
N PHE A 113 -5.94 7.35 -0.72
CA PHE A 113 -7.04 6.46 -1.12
C PHE A 113 -7.49 6.74 -2.54
N LYS A 114 -7.60 8.02 -2.93
CA LYS A 114 -7.98 8.40 -4.28
C LYS A 114 -6.97 7.89 -5.29
N GLU A 115 -5.68 8.14 -5.10
CA GLU A 115 -4.63 7.70 -6.05
C GLU A 115 -4.55 6.16 -6.15
N LEU A 116 -4.71 5.45 -5.04
CA LEU A 116 -4.79 3.98 -5.05
C LEU A 116 -6.02 3.47 -5.81
N SER A 117 -7.17 4.10 -5.62
CA SER A 117 -8.43 3.73 -6.28
C SER A 117 -8.39 4.03 -7.77
N ASP A 118 -7.83 5.18 -8.15
CA ASP A 118 -7.61 5.58 -9.54
C ASP A 118 -6.65 4.60 -10.23
N ALA A 119 -5.55 4.22 -9.57
CA ALA A 119 -4.61 3.22 -10.09
C ALA A 119 -5.28 1.85 -10.29
N LEU A 120 -6.06 1.38 -9.31
CA LEU A 120 -6.79 0.12 -9.40
C LEU A 120 -7.76 0.13 -10.59
N TYR A 121 -8.55 1.19 -10.72
CA TYR A 121 -9.49 1.39 -11.82
C TYR A 121 -8.79 1.42 -13.19
N HIS A 122 -7.63 2.07 -13.29
CA HIS A 122 -6.87 2.11 -14.54
C HIS A 122 -6.28 0.73 -14.92
N ILE A 123 -5.84 -0.06 -13.94
CA ILE A 123 -5.37 -1.44 -14.16
C ILE A 123 -6.53 -2.34 -14.64
N GLU A 124 -7.71 -2.20 -14.04
CA GLU A 124 -8.94 -2.90 -14.48
C GLU A 124 -9.31 -2.59 -15.93
N ARG A 125 -9.07 -1.36 -16.38
CA ARG A 125 -9.33 -0.91 -17.75
C ARG A 125 -8.22 -1.23 -18.76
N ASN A 126 -7.35 -2.19 -18.44
CA ASN A 126 -6.22 -2.59 -19.29
C ASN A 126 -5.20 -1.45 -19.52
N GLY A 127 -5.07 -0.53 -18.57
CA GLY A 127 -4.00 0.46 -18.60
C GLY A 127 -2.62 -0.16 -18.44
N ASN A 128 -1.58 0.59 -18.82
CA ASN A 128 -0.20 0.13 -18.68
C ASN A 128 0.22 0.14 -17.19
N ALA A 129 0.28 -1.04 -16.58
CA ALA A 129 0.57 -1.22 -15.16
C ALA A 129 1.88 -0.55 -14.73
N LYS A 130 2.94 -0.64 -15.54
CA LYS A 130 4.24 -0.02 -15.25
C LYS A 130 4.11 1.50 -15.10
N ILE A 131 3.43 2.16 -16.03
CA ILE A 131 3.23 3.61 -15.99
C ILE A 131 2.35 4.00 -14.79
N ILE A 132 1.24 3.29 -14.58
CA ILE A 132 0.28 3.56 -13.50
C ILE A 132 0.94 3.41 -12.12
N LEU A 133 1.65 2.30 -11.89
CA LEU A 133 2.32 2.02 -10.62
C LEU A 133 3.49 2.97 -10.36
N THR A 134 4.19 3.39 -11.42
CA THR A 134 5.25 4.41 -11.30
C THR A 134 4.68 5.77 -10.89
N ASP A 135 3.61 6.22 -11.55
CA ASP A 135 2.93 7.47 -11.22
C ASP A 135 2.40 7.46 -9.77
N LEU A 136 1.69 6.37 -9.40
CA LEU A 136 1.21 6.14 -8.04
C LEU A 136 2.36 6.22 -7.01
N SER A 137 3.48 5.56 -7.30
CA SER A 137 4.67 5.55 -6.43
C SER A 137 5.24 6.93 -6.22
N ILE A 138 5.41 7.70 -7.29
CA ILE A 138 5.95 9.07 -7.24
C ILE A 138 5.00 9.98 -6.46
N LYS A 139 3.69 9.90 -6.70
CA LYS A 139 2.69 10.69 -5.95
C LYS A 139 2.70 10.34 -4.47
N LEU A 140 2.80 9.06 -4.11
CA LEU A 140 2.87 8.62 -2.72
C LEU A 140 4.03 9.30 -1.99
N THR A 141 5.20 9.45 -2.63
CA THR A 141 6.36 10.13 -2.02
C THR A 141 6.03 11.53 -1.52
N ARG A 142 5.17 12.26 -2.22
CA ARG A 142 4.73 13.61 -1.82
C ARG A 142 3.67 13.54 -0.72
N LEU A 143 2.72 12.63 -0.84
CA LEU A 143 1.57 12.52 0.07
C LEU A 143 1.96 12.12 1.50
N ILE A 144 2.86 11.15 1.67
CA ILE A 144 3.30 10.68 3.00
C ILE A 144 4.10 11.74 3.77
N HIS A 145 4.56 12.78 3.08
CA HIS A 145 5.30 13.89 3.68
C HIS A 145 4.45 15.16 3.85
N LYS A 146 3.19 15.12 3.43
CA LYS A 146 2.21 16.18 3.64
C LYS A 146 1.80 16.16 5.12
N LYS A 147 2.04 17.28 5.80
CA LYS A 147 1.66 17.48 7.20
C LYS A 147 0.34 18.22 7.27
#